data_AF-A0A8U0HTC1-F1
#
_entry.id   AF-A0A8U0HTC1-F1
#
_cell.length_a   1.000
_cell.length_b   1.000
_cell.length_c   1.000
_cell.angle_alpha   90.00
_cell.angle_beta   90.00
_cell.angle_gamma   90.00
#
_symmetry.space_group_name_H-M   'P 1'
#
loop_
_entity.id
_entity.type
_entity.pdbx_description
1 polymer ?
#
loop_
_entity_poly.entity_id
_entity_poly.type
_entity_poly.pdbx_seq_one_letter_code
_entity_poly.pdbx_strand_id
1 'polypeptide(L)' 'MGVVDTIKEWVIPDAESGVELQCTNCGETFDEPLENCPNCGSEETKEVGGFDMRPDE' A
#
# COMPACT_ATOMS: atom_id res chain seq x y z
N MET A 1 23.62 -32.75 5.89
CA MET A 1 22.59 -32.41 4.91
C MET A 1 21.35 -31.99 5.70
N GLY A 2 21.30 -30.72 6.12
CA GLY A 2 20.33 -30.22 7.11
C GLY A 2 19.18 -29.50 6.43
N VAL A 3 17.98 -29.70 6.97
CA VAL A 3 16.66 -29.23 6.51
C VAL A 3 16.44 -27.70 6.59
N VAL A 4 17.51 -26.91 6.48
CA VAL A 4 17.46 -25.45 6.68
C VAL A 4 17.33 -24.65 5.38
N ASP A 5 17.25 -25.32 4.22
CA ASP A 5 17.16 -24.66 2.90
C ASP A 5 15.73 -24.25 2.50
N THR A 6 14.70 -24.67 3.25
CA THR A 6 13.28 -24.51 2.84
C THR A 6 12.59 -23.25 3.41
N ILE A 7 13.24 -22.48 4.29
CA ILE A 7 12.61 -21.33 4.98
C ILE A 7 12.92 -19.99 4.30
N LYS A 8 13.54 -20.01 3.10
CA LYS A 8 13.78 -18.79 2.32
C LYS A 8 12.54 -18.33 1.53
N GLU A 9 11.47 -19.12 1.56
CA GLU A 9 10.21 -18.87 0.86
C GLU A 9 9.08 -18.46 1.83
N TRP A 10 9.42 -17.95 3.01
CA TRP A 10 8.50 -17.13 3.80
C TRP A 10 8.61 -15.71 3.26
N VAL A 11 8.02 -15.56 2.06
CA VAL A 11 7.18 -14.44 1.66
C VAL A 11 7.40 -13.25 2.58
N ILE A 12 8.37 -12.41 2.21
CA ILE A 12 8.08 -10.99 2.23
C ILE A 12 7.04 -10.89 1.12
N PRO A 13 5.72 -10.80 1.43
CA PRO A 13 4.85 -10.27 0.41
C PRO A 13 5.41 -8.86 0.28
N ASP A 14 6.06 -8.66 -0.85
CA ASP A 14 6.38 -7.37 -1.40
C ASP A 14 5.34 -6.39 -0.86
N ALA A 15 5.79 -5.30 -0.24
CA ALA A 15 4.91 -4.31 0.34
C ALA A 15 4.14 -3.54 -0.76
N GLU A 16 3.65 -4.27 -1.77
CA GLU A 16 2.43 -4.10 -2.56
C GLU A 16 1.18 -4.06 -1.66
N SER A 17 1.29 -3.68 -0.39
CA SER A 17 0.21 -2.93 0.25
C SER A 17 0.20 -1.57 -0.44
N GLY A 18 -0.35 -1.53 -1.66
CA GLY A 18 -0.63 -0.32 -2.39
C GLY A 18 -1.57 0.52 -1.54
N VAL A 19 -0.99 1.40 -0.72
CA VAL A 19 -1.74 2.38 0.05
C VAL A 19 -2.24 3.40 -0.97
N GLU A 20 -3.41 3.10 -1.54
CA GLU A 20 -4.08 4.06 -2.41
C GLU A 20 -4.43 5.27 -1.54
N LEU A 21 -3.84 6.41 -1.86
CA LEU A 21 -4.08 7.71 -1.24
C LEU A 21 -5.00 8.51 -2.13
N GLN A 22 -5.99 9.16 -1.54
CA GLN A 22 -6.93 10.03 -2.24
C GLN A 22 -6.86 11.44 -1.67
N CYS A 23 -6.68 12.43 -2.52
CA CYS A 23 -6.76 13.83 -2.12
C CYS A 23 -8.19 14.19 -1.72
N THR A 24 -8.38 14.77 -0.55
CA THR A 24 -9.71 15.21 -0.07
C THR A 24 -10.16 16.53 -0.69
N ASN A 25 -9.23 17.28 -1.29
CA ASN A 25 -9.51 18.58 -1.90
C ASN A 25 -10.03 18.46 -3.34
N CYS A 26 -9.36 17.67 -4.18
CA CYS A 26 -9.70 17.51 -5.60
C CYS A 26 -10.27 16.12 -5.94
N GLY A 27 -10.05 15.11 -5.10
CA GLY A 27 -10.49 13.73 -5.34
C GLY A 27 -9.49 12.87 -6.14
N GLU A 28 -8.31 13.38 -6.47
CA GLU A 28 -7.26 12.61 -7.18
C GLU A 28 -6.80 11.42 -6.34
N THR A 29 -6.62 10.25 -6.95
CA THR A 29 -6.18 9.02 -6.27
C THR A 29 -4.82 8.58 -6.82
N PHE A 30 -3.89 8.23 -5.94
CA PHE A 30 -2.50 7.93 -6.28
C PHE A 30 -1.91 6.90 -5.30
N ASP A 31 -1.03 6.05 -5.81
CA ASP A 31 -0.54 4.85 -5.10
C ASP A 31 0.78 5.11 -4.36
N GLU A 32 1.30 6.33 -4.47
CA GLU A 32 2.59 6.76 -3.92
C GLU A 32 2.39 7.73 -2.74
N PRO A 33 3.11 7.59 -1.63
CA PRO A 33 3.03 8.52 -0.50
C PRO A 33 3.66 9.87 -0.86
N LEU A 34 2.87 10.71 -1.53
CA LEU A 34 3.21 12.09 -1.88
C LEU A 34 2.81 13.04 -0.75
N GLU A 35 3.73 13.94 -0.39
CA GLU A 35 3.45 15.01 0.60
C GLU A 35 2.39 16.00 0.10
N ASN A 36 2.24 16.14 -1.22
CA ASN A 36 1.32 17.06 -1.86
C ASN A 36 0.64 16.38 -3.05
N CYS A 37 -0.64 16.61 -3.24
CA CYS A 37 -1.37 16.08 -4.38
C CYS A 37 -0.76 16.59 -5.71
N PRO A 38 -0.42 15.70 -6.67
CA PRO A 38 0.17 16.10 -7.94
C PRO A 38 -0.81 16.84 -8.87
N ASN A 39 -2.11 16.75 -8.59
CA ASN A 39 -3.16 17.39 -9.36
C ASN A 39 -3.44 18.83 -8.92
N CYS A 40 -3.62 19.05 -7.62
CA CYS A 40 -4.02 20.35 -7.06
C CYS A 40 -3.00 20.99 -6.13
N GLY A 41 -1.98 20.25 -5.67
CA GLY A 41 -0.97 20.73 -4.73
C GLY A 41 -1.40 20.77 -3.27
N SER A 42 -2.52 20.15 -2.89
CA SER A 42 -3.00 20.10 -1.50
C SER A 42 -2.24 19.04 -0.69
N GLU A 43 -1.92 19.37 0.57
CA GLU A 43 -1.35 18.45 1.57
C GLU A 43 -2.41 17.53 2.20
N GLU A 44 -3.71 17.83 2.01
CA GLU A 44 -4.81 17.06 2.57
C GLU A 44 -5.12 15.81 1.71
N THR A 45 -4.62 14.67 2.16
CA THR A 45 -4.79 13.36 1.51
C THR A 45 -5.25 12.32 2.54
N LYS A 46 -6.05 11.34 2.10
CA LYS A 46 -6.60 10.26 2.95
C LYS A 46 -6.22 8.91 2.36
N GLU A 47 -5.87 7.97 3.23
CA GLU A 47 -5.63 6.58 2.86
C GLU A 47 -6.99 5.91 2.55
N VAL A 48 -7.17 5.42 1.33
CA VAL A 48 -8.37 4.70 0.89
C VAL A 48 -8.12 3.21 0.61
N GLY A 49 -6.85 2.80 0.47
CA GLY A 49 -6.46 1.41 0.23
C GLY A 49 -5.66 0.85 1.41
N GLY A 50 -6.27 0.00 2.22
CA GLY A 50 -5.58 -0.65 3.32
C GLY A 50 -6.53 -1.54 4.09
N PHE A 51 -6.39 -2.85 3.88
CA PHE A 51 -7.09 -3.94 4.56
C PHE A 51 -8.49 -4.29 4.05
N ASP A 52 -8.55 -5.07 2.96
CA ASP A 52 -9.38 -6.28 2.97
C ASP A 52 -8.52 -7.48 2.57
N MET A 53 -7.59 -7.83 3.46
CA MET A 53 -7.04 -9.18 3.46
C MET A 53 -7.65 -9.87 4.67
N ARG A 54 -8.97 -10.11 4.59
CA ARG A 54 -9.56 -11.23 5.30
C ARG A 54 -9.14 -12.49 4.54
N PRO A 55 -8.23 -13.33 5.08
CA PRO A 55 -8.30 -14.73 4.72
C PRO A 55 -9.61 -15.25 5.30
N ASP A 56 -10.66 -15.24 4.49
CA ASP A 56 -11.74 -16.19 4.69
C ASP A 56 -11.20 -17.56 4.27
N GLU A 57 -11.17 -18.46 5.27
CA GLU A 57 -11.02 -19.92 5.21
C GLU A 57 -9.60 -20.54 5.30
#